data_AF-A0A149QZU7-F1
#
_entry.id   AF-A0A149QZU7-F1
#
_cell.length_a   1.000
_cell.length_b   1.000
_cell.length_c   1.000
_cell.angle_alpha   90.00
_cell.angle_beta   90.00
_cell.angle_gamma   90.00
#
_symmetry.space_group_name_H-M   'P 1'
#
loop_
_entity.id
_entity.type
_entity.pdbx_description
1 polymer ?
#
loop_
_entity_poly.entity_id
_entity_poly.type
_entity_poly.pdbx_seq_one_letter_code
_entity_poly.pdbx_strand_id
1 'polypeptide(L)'
;MDSRSVRPGHRRAALSIAGELSVIGWGVRQASRRSGFSKDRILRWQSGHSIPDPDFLRWLAALGMLHRRLSHPLARAVPPVGNRPPLNGYAMTSALITIGWSERMLAERLGEHRTALRRLISSHGHLPVRESRWLEALADGHRDLPRPLSPICLSPDP
;
A
#
# COMPACT_ATOMS: atom_id res chain seq x y z
N MET A 1 -0.27 -31.58 -20.81
CA MET A 1 -0.84 -30.64 -19.82
C MET A 1 -0.03 -30.80 -18.55
N ASP A 2 1.02 -30.01 -18.38
CA ASP A 2 1.94 -30.18 -17.25
C ASP A 2 1.37 -29.55 -15.99
N SER A 3 0.88 -30.41 -15.10
CA SER A 3 0.65 -30.10 -13.70
C SER A 3 2.01 -29.82 -13.04
N ARG A 4 2.53 -28.60 -13.21
CA ARG A 4 3.71 -28.12 -12.48
C ARG A 4 3.37 -28.11 -11.00
N SER A 5 3.85 -29.12 -10.28
CA SER A 5 3.78 -29.22 -8.83
C SER A 5 4.39 -27.97 -8.19
N VAL A 6 3.53 -27.06 -7.73
CA VAL A 6 3.96 -25.87 -6.99
C VAL A 6 4.45 -26.35 -5.62
N ARG A 7 5.75 -26.16 -5.36
CA ARG A 7 6.35 -26.51 -4.07
C ARG A 7 5.57 -25.83 -2.91
N PRO A 8 5.26 -26.54 -1.81
CA PRO A 8 4.42 -26.01 -0.72
C PRO A 8 4.85 -24.64 -0.18
N GLY A 9 6.16 -24.37 -0.08
CA GLY A 9 6.69 -23.07 0.35
C GLY A 9 6.36 -21.92 -0.62
N HIS A 10 6.33 -22.18 -1.92
CA HIS A 10 5.99 -21.17 -2.93
C HIS A 10 4.50 -20.81 -2.87
N ARG A 11 3.63 -21.79 -2.59
CA ARG A 11 2.19 -21.56 -2.41
C ARG A 11 1.90 -20.67 -1.20
N ARG A 12 2.62 -20.87 -0.09
CA ARG A 12 2.48 -20.02 1.11
C ARG A 12 2.92 -18.58 0.83
N ALA A 13 4.05 -18.40 0.15
CA ALA A 13 4.52 -17.07 -0.23
C ALA A 13 3.58 -16.38 -1.23
N ALA A 14 3.04 -17.12 -2.20
CA ALA A 14 2.03 -16.63 -3.13
C ALA A 14 0.77 -16.08 -2.43
N LEU A 15 0.21 -16.86 -1.49
CA LEU A 15 -0.93 -16.43 -0.68
C LEU A 15 -0.59 -15.21 0.18
N SER A 16 0.63 -15.16 0.72
CA SER A 16 1.12 -14.00 1.45
C SER A 16 1.12 -12.74 0.57
N ILE A 17 1.62 -12.81 -0.67
CA ILE A 17 1.66 -11.63 -1.56
C ILE A 17 0.25 -11.13 -1.87
N ALA A 18 -0.67 -12.03 -2.24
CA ALA A 18 -2.05 -11.65 -2.53
C ALA A 18 -2.76 -11.05 -1.30
N GLY A 19 -2.58 -11.67 -0.13
CA GLY A 19 -3.13 -11.17 1.14
C GLY A 19 -2.60 -9.80 1.51
N GLU A 20 -1.28 -9.58 1.43
CA GLU A 20 -0.70 -8.29 1.78
C GLU A 20 -1.13 -7.18 0.81
N LEU A 21 -1.18 -7.45 -0.50
CA LEU A 21 -1.69 -6.47 -1.47
C LEU A 21 -3.15 -6.09 -1.19
N SER A 22 -3.99 -7.06 -0.82
CA SER A 22 -5.38 -6.81 -0.43
C SER A 22 -5.47 -5.93 0.82
N VAL A 23 -4.70 -6.24 1.87
CA VAL A 23 -4.63 -5.45 3.10
C VAL A 23 -4.22 -4.01 2.83
N ILE A 24 -3.23 -3.81 1.96
CA ILE A 24 -2.72 -2.49 1.56
C ILE A 24 -3.71 -1.75 0.65
N GLY A 25 -4.65 -2.44 0.00
CA GLY A 25 -5.57 -1.85 -0.99
C GLY A 25 -4.93 -1.66 -2.36
N TRP A 26 -3.95 -2.48 -2.72
CA TRP A 26 -3.25 -2.43 -3.99
C TRP A 26 -3.59 -3.61 -4.91
N GLY A 27 -3.60 -3.34 -6.22
CA GLY A 27 -3.47 -4.37 -7.23
C GLY A 27 -2.02 -4.59 -7.66
N VAL A 28 -1.76 -5.66 -8.41
CA VAL A 28 -0.41 -6.02 -8.90
C VAL A 28 0.24 -4.88 -9.72
N ARG A 29 -0.55 -4.11 -10.48
CA ARG A 29 -0.03 -2.95 -11.23
C ARG A 29 0.54 -1.88 -10.31
N GLN A 30 -0.12 -1.61 -9.19
CA GLN A 30 0.36 -0.63 -8.21
C GLN A 30 1.60 -1.15 -7.50
N ALA A 31 1.59 -2.41 -7.08
CA ALA A 31 2.75 -3.09 -6.51
C ALA A 31 3.98 -3.01 -7.43
N SER A 32 3.79 -3.24 -8.73
CA SER A 32 4.85 -3.14 -9.73
C SER A 32 5.45 -1.73 -9.81
N ARG A 33 4.60 -0.70 -9.93
CA ARG A 33 5.07 0.70 -9.96
C ARG A 33 5.83 1.11 -8.70
N ARG A 34 5.40 0.61 -7.54
CA ARG A 34 5.94 1.00 -6.23
C ARG A 34 7.20 0.26 -5.86
N SER A 35 7.27 -1.02 -6.22
CA SER A 35 8.41 -1.88 -5.89
C SER A 35 9.52 -1.85 -6.94
N GLY A 36 9.24 -1.41 -8.18
CA GLY A 36 10.18 -1.50 -9.29
C GLY A 36 10.32 -2.90 -9.91
N PHE A 37 9.62 -3.90 -9.39
CA PHE A 37 9.53 -5.22 -10.02
C PHE A 37 8.44 -5.22 -11.09
N SER A 38 8.66 -5.95 -12.19
CA SER A 38 7.66 -6.02 -13.26
C SER A 38 6.39 -6.74 -12.80
N LYS A 39 5.25 -6.32 -13.36
CA LYS A 39 3.94 -6.94 -13.12
C LYS A 39 3.99 -8.46 -13.34
N ASP A 40 4.64 -8.91 -14.42
CA ASP A 40 4.71 -10.34 -14.76
C ASP A 40 5.53 -11.14 -13.75
N ARG A 41 6.59 -10.55 -13.20
CA ARG A 41 7.37 -11.18 -12.14
C ARG A 41 6.53 -11.38 -10.88
N ILE A 42 5.77 -10.36 -10.48
CA ILE A 42 4.87 -10.44 -9.33
C ILE A 42 3.76 -11.47 -9.56
N LEU A 43 3.18 -11.54 -10.78
CA LEU A 43 2.19 -12.55 -11.13
C LEU A 43 2.76 -13.98 -11.07
N ARG A 44 4.00 -14.19 -11.53
CA ARG A 44 4.67 -15.49 -11.40
C ARG A 44 4.88 -15.89 -9.95
N TRP A 45 5.21 -14.94 -9.08
CA TRP A 45 5.29 -15.18 -7.64
C TRP A 45 3.93 -15.54 -7.02
N GLN A 46 2.86 -14.81 -7.38
CA GLN A 46 1.50 -15.11 -6.90
C GLN A 46 0.93 -16.44 -7.41
N SER A 47 1.43 -16.93 -8.54
CA SER A 47 1.02 -18.23 -9.10
C SER A 47 1.96 -19.37 -8.69
N GLY A 48 3.01 -19.08 -7.89
CA GLY A 48 3.97 -20.09 -7.41
C GLY A 48 4.95 -20.61 -8.47
N HIS A 49 4.98 -19.98 -9.66
CA HIS A 49 5.83 -20.37 -10.79
C HIS A 49 7.29 -19.91 -10.65
N SER A 50 7.60 -19.03 -9.69
CA SER A 50 8.97 -18.62 -9.37
C SER A 50 9.14 -18.27 -7.90
N ILE A 51 10.38 -18.34 -7.40
CA ILE A 51 10.72 -17.94 -6.04
C ILE A 51 10.60 -16.41 -5.93
N PRO A 52 9.81 -15.89 -4.96
CA PRO A 52 9.72 -14.45 -4.70
C PRO A 52 11.04 -13.86 -4.24
N ASP A 53 11.28 -12.61 -4.65
CA ASP A 53 12.43 -11.86 -4.16
C ASP A 53 12.26 -11.59 -2.64
N PRO A 54 13.26 -11.93 -1.81
CA PRO A 54 13.17 -11.75 -0.36
C PRO A 54 12.99 -10.29 0.06
N ASP A 55 13.59 -9.35 -0.65
CA ASP A 55 13.53 -7.92 -0.31
C ASP A 55 12.14 -7.37 -0.64
N PHE A 56 11.57 -7.81 -1.77
CA PHE A 56 10.17 -7.55 -2.09
C PHE A 56 9.23 -8.08 -1.01
N LEU A 57 9.43 -9.31 -0.54
CA LEU A 57 8.59 -9.90 0.51
C LEU A 57 8.71 -9.15 1.83
N ARG A 58 9.93 -8.81 2.28
CA ARG A 58 10.14 -8.06 3.53
C ARG A 58 9.48 -6.68 3.47
N TRP A 59 9.68 -5.95 2.36
CA TRP A 59 9.06 -4.65 2.13
C TRP A 59 7.52 -4.74 2.12
N LEU A 60 6.97 -5.70 1.38
CA LEU A 60 5.52 -5.89 1.28
C LEU A 60 4.91 -6.27 2.64
N ALA A 61 5.57 -7.14 3.41
CA ALA A 61 5.13 -7.52 4.75
C ALA A 61 5.19 -6.35 5.73
N ALA A 62 6.21 -5.49 5.64
CA ALA A 62 6.32 -4.28 6.47
C ALA A 62 5.17 -3.30 6.18
N LEU A 63 4.86 -3.06 4.89
CA LEU A 63 3.69 -2.26 4.50
C LEU A 63 2.38 -2.89 4.97
N GLY A 64 2.23 -4.20 4.82
CA GLY A 64 1.07 -4.93 5.30
C GLY A 64 0.86 -4.79 6.80
N MET A 65 1.93 -4.90 7.58
CA MET A 65 1.91 -4.68 9.03
C MET A 65 1.52 -3.24 9.39
N LEU A 66 2.07 -2.24 8.69
CA LEU A 66 1.70 -0.83 8.85
C LEU A 66 0.18 -0.64 8.66
N HIS A 67 -0.37 -1.16 7.57
CA HIS A 67 -1.81 -1.06 7.26
C HIS A 67 -2.68 -1.83 8.25
N ARG A 68 -2.22 -2.95 8.81
CA ARG A 68 -2.96 -3.64 9.89
C ARG A 68 -2.95 -2.85 11.19
N ARG A 69 -1.83 -2.22 11.55
CA ARG A 69 -1.73 -1.37 12.75
C ARG A 69 -2.58 -0.10 12.63
N LEU A 70 -2.62 0.47 11.43
CA LEU A 70 -3.40 1.66 11.08
C LEU A 70 -4.62 1.26 10.23
N SER A 71 -5.37 0.24 10.66
CA SER A 71 -6.47 -0.33 9.85
C SER A 71 -7.65 0.62 9.65
N HIS A 72 -7.90 1.50 10.63
CA HIS A 72 -8.97 2.49 10.66
C HIS A 72 -8.53 3.73 11.46
N PRO A 73 -9.12 4.93 11.24
CA PRO A 73 -8.87 6.15 12.04
C PRO A 73 -8.89 5.99 13.56
N LEU A 74 -9.66 5.04 14.07
CA LEU A 74 -9.84 4.80 15.51
C LEU A 74 -8.84 3.78 16.08
N ALA A 75 -7.93 3.24 15.25
CA ALA A 75 -6.94 2.29 15.72
C ALA A 75 -6.02 2.94 16.79
N ARG A 76 -5.63 2.15 17.79
CA ARG A 76 -4.76 2.60 18.90
C ARG A 76 -3.42 3.13 18.43
N ALA A 77 -2.91 2.63 17.30
CA ALA A 77 -1.63 3.06 16.74
C ALA A 77 -1.70 4.42 16.03
N VAL A 78 -2.89 4.98 15.79
CA VAL A 78 -3.02 6.31 15.19
C VAL A 78 -2.50 7.35 16.19
N PRO A 79 -1.53 8.20 15.79
CA PRO A 79 -0.95 9.20 16.66
C PRO A 79 -2.02 10.07 17.34
N PRO A 80 -1.78 10.50 18.59
CA PRO A 80 -2.69 11.40 19.28
C PRO A 80 -2.82 12.74 18.54
N VAL A 81 -3.85 13.50 18.92
CA VAL A 81 -4.02 14.87 18.41
C VAL A 81 -2.81 15.71 18.86
N GLY A 82 -2.00 16.14 17.90
CA GLY A 82 -0.96 17.15 18.08
C GLY A 82 -1.29 18.46 17.37
N ASN A 83 -0.34 19.40 17.37
CA ASN A 83 -0.53 20.77 16.92
C ASN A 83 -0.63 20.98 15.40
N ARG A 84 -0.48 19.95 14.55
CA ARG A 84 -0.61 20.18 13.10
C ARG A 84 -2.10 20.43 12.74
N PRO A 85 -2.41 21.25 11.73
CA PRO A 85 -3.78 21.43 11.28
C PRO A 85 -4.36 20.12 10.68
N PRO A 86 -5.69 19.99 10.61
CA PRO A 86 -6.32 18.92 9.85
C PRO A 86 -5.93 18.97 8.36
N LEU A 87 -6.00 17.83 7.67
CA LEU A 87 -5.64 17.76 6.26
C LEU A 87 -6.71 18.44 5.40
N ASN A 88 -6.28 19.43 4.61
CA ASN A 88 -7.10 20.00 3.55
C ASN A 88 -7.10 19.10 2.29
N GLY A 89 -7.94 19.42 1.30
CA GLY A 89 -8.07 18.64 0.06
C GLY A 89 -6.77 18.41 -0.70
N TYR A 90 -5.87 19.39 -0.72
CA TYR A 90 -4.56 19.24 -1.34
C TYR A 90 -3.70 18.21 -0.58
N ALA A 91 -3.60 18.35 0.75
CA ALA A 91 -2.80 17.47 1.58
C ALA A 91 -3.36 16.03 1.61
N MET A 92 -4.69 15.88 1.56
CA MET A 92 -5.35 14.59 1.32
C MET A 92 -4.88 13.97 0.01
N THR A 93 -4.92 14.72 -1.09
CA THR A 93 -4.53 14.24 -2.41
C THR A 93 -3.06 13.79 -2.42
N SER A 94 -2.17 14.58 -1.82
CA SER A 94 -0.74 14.21 -1.69
C SER A 94 -0.53 12.95 -0.84
N ALA A 95 -1.29 12.78 0.25
CA ALA A 95 -1.24 11.55 1.05
C ALA A 95 -1.73 10.33 0.27
N LEU A 96 -2.83 10.45 -0.49
CA LEU A 96 -3.33 9.37 -1.35
C LEU A 96 -2.35 8.99 -2.45
N ILE A 97 -1.69 9.97 -3.06
CA ILE A 97 -0.60 9.72 -4.02
C ILE A 97 0.55 9.00 -3.32
N THR A 98 0.93 9.41 -2.11
CA THR A 98 2.01 8.76 -1.36
C THR A 98 1.69 7.30 -1.07
N ILE A 99 0.49 7.02 -0.55
CA ILE A 99 0.02 5.66 -0.19
C ILE A 99 -0.32 4.83 -1.44
N GLY A 100 -0.60 5.48 -2.57
CA GLY A 100 -1.03 4.81 -3.79
C GLY A 100 -2.51 4.40 -3.75
N TRP A 101 -3.35 5.16 -3.06
CA TRP A 101 -4.78 4.96 -2.98
C TRP A 101 -5.54 5.84 -3.97
N SER A 102 -6.74 5.39 -4.32
CA SER A 102 -7.73 6.24 -4.99
C SER A 102 -8.64 6.90 -3.94
N GLU A 103 -9.33 7.98 -4.32
CA GLU A 103 -10.40 8.56 -3.50
C GLU A 103 -11.45 7.51 -3.09
N ARG A 104 -11.74 6.56 -3.98
CA ARG A 104 -12.68 5.47 -3.70
C ARG A 104 -12.20 4.61 -2.53
N MET A 105 -10.92 4.23 -2.53
CA MET A 105 -10.33 3.43 -1.45
C MET A 105 -10.38 4.21 -0.12
N LEU A 106 -10.09 5.51 -0.15
CA LEU A 106 -10.20 6.34 1.05
C LEU A 106 -11.64 6.39 1.57
N ALA A 107 -12.62 6.61 0.69
CA ALA A 107 -14.03 6.63 1.05
C ALA A 107 -14.47 5.30 1.68
N GLU A 108 -14.11 4.18 1.06
CA GLU A 108 -14.40 2.83 1.60
C GLU A 108 -13.80 2.62 2.99
N ARG A 109 -12.58 3.09 3.23
CA ARG A 109 -11.89 2.96 4.52
C ARG A 109 -12.43 3.88 5.61
N LEU A 110 -12.99 5.01 5.24
CA LEU A 110 -13.66 5.94 6.16
C LEU A 110 -15.13 5.57 6.40
N GLY A 111 -15.70 4.65 5.63
CA GLY A 111 -17.14 4.38 5.66
C GLY A 111 -17.97 5.51 5.06
N GLU A 112 -17.37 6.35 4.22
CA GLU A 112 -17.97 7.55 3.65
C GLU A 112 -18.44 7.34 2.22
N HIS A 113 -19.42 8.15 1.78
CA HIS A 113 -19.81 8.15 0.38
C HIS A 113 -18.74 8.80 -0.49
N ARG A 114 -18.33 8.12 -1.56
CA ARG A 114 -17.32 8.61 -2.52
C ARG A 114 -17.60 10.04 -3.02
N THR A 115 -18.86 10.37 -3.31
CA THR A 115 -19.23 11.70 -3.79
C THR A 115 -19.06 12.78 -2.74
N ALA A 116 -19.32 12.47 -1.46
CA ALA A 116 -19.10 13.39 -0.34
C ALA A 116 -17.60 13.66 -0.16
N LEU A 117 -16.79 12.60 -0.14
CA LEU A 117 -15.33 12.74 -0.02
C LEU A 117 -14.73 13.52 -1.21
N ARG A 118 -15.18 13.24 -2.44
CA ARG A 118 -14.74 13.99 -3.61
C ARG A 118 -15.06 15.48 -3.50
N ARG A 119 -16.28 15.82 -3.09
CA ARG A 119 -16.67 17.22 -2.89
C ARG A 119 -15.79 17.87 -1.83
N LEU A 120 -15.53 17.19 -0.71
CA LEU A 120 -14.65 17.67 0.34
C LEU A 120 -13.22 17.96 -0.18
N ILE A 121 -12.67 17.06 -0.98
CA ILE A 121 -11.34 17.25 -1.58
C ILE A 121 -11.35 18.43 -2.56
N SER A 122 -12.32 18.49 -3.47
CA SER A 122 -12.40 19.56 -4.48
C SER A 122 -12.66 20.94 -3.88
N SER A 123 -13.44 21.03 -2.80
CA SER A 123 -13.70 22.29 -2.11
C SER A 123 -12.57 22.72 -1.17
N HIS A 124 -11.45 21.98 -1.13
CA HIS A 124 -10.36 22.18 -0.17
C HIS A 124 -10.86 22.15 1.29
N GLY A 125 -11.93 21.39 1.54
CA GLY A 125 -12.41 21.12 2.88
C GLY A 125 -11.40 20.31 3.69
N HIS A 126 -11.69 20.15 4.97
CA HIS A 126 -10.81 19.50 5.93
C HIS A 126 -11.36 18.15 6.36
N LEU A 127 -10.51 17.13 6.40
CA LEU A 127 -10.84 15.91 7.15
C LEU A 127 -10.90 16.24 8.64
N PRO A 128 -11.72 15.52 9.42
CA PRO A 128 -11.65 15.66 10.86
C PRO A 128 -10.26 15.24 11.36
N VAL A 129 -9.92 15.71 12.55
CA VAL A 129 -8.54 15.68 13.07
C VAL A 129 -8.02 14.24 13.17
N ARG A 130 -8.86 13.29 13.57
CA ARG A 130 -8.43 11.90 13.80
C ARG A 130 -8.13 11.17 12.50
N GLU A 131 -8.99 11.34 11.50
CA GLU A 131 -8.86 10.82 10.13
C GLU A 131 -7.63 11.43 9.45
N SER A 132 -7.40 12.74 9.67
CA SER A 132 -6.21 13.44 9.20
C SER A 132 -4.94 12.77 9.74
N ARG A 133 -4.87 12.54 11.06
CA ARG A 133 -3.70 11.88 11.69
C ARG A 133 -3.47 10.47 11.19
N TRP A 134 -4.56 9.73 11.00
CA TRP A 134 -4.49 8.38 10.46
C TRP A 134 -3.93 8.35 9.03
N LEU A 135 -4.43 9.23 8.16
CA LEU A 135 -3.99 9.31 6.78
C LEU A 135 -2.54 9.82 6.67
N GLU A 136 -2.15 10.79 7.50
CA GLU A 136 -0.76 11.23 7.63
C GLU A 136 0.16 10.11 8.09
N ALA A 137 -0.20 9.39 9.16
CA ALA A 137 0.63 8.29 9.68
C ALA A 137 0.82 7.16 8.66
N LEU A 138 -0.21 6.87 7.85
CA LEU A 138 -0.07 5.97 6.72
C LEU A 138 0.89 6.53 5.66
N ALA A 139 0.73 7.79 5.27
CA ALA A 139 1.60 8.41 4.26
C ALA A 139 3.06 8.51 4.72
N ASP A 140 3.28 8.87 5.99
CA ASP A 140 4.60 8.90 6.63
C ASP A 140 5.22 7.50 6.61
N GLY A 141 4.49 6.47 7.05
CA GLY A 141 4.98 5.09 7.01
C GLY A 141 5.30 4.56 5.62
N HIS A 142 4.60 5.02 4.56
CA HIS A 142 4.97 4.69 3.17
C HIS A 142 6.25 5.41 2.72
N ARG A 143 6.54 6.62 3.23
CA ARG A 143 7.78 7.34 2.95
C ARG A 143 8.98 6.70 3.67
N ASP A 144 8.77 6.23 4.89
CA ASP A 144 9.80 5.61 5.73
C ASP A 144 10.14 4.17 5.29
N LEU A 145 9.32 3.56 4.42
CA LEU A 145 9.54 2.23 3.84
C LEU A 145 9.90 2.36 2.35
N PRO A 146 11.15 2.76 2.02
CA PRO A 146 11.56 2.98 0.65
C PRO A 146 11.45 1.70 -0.18
N ARG A 147 11.31 1.89 -1.50
CA ARG A 147 11.19 0.78 -2.45
C ARG A 147 12.37 -0.21 -2.30
N PRO A 148 12.12 -1.52 -2.45
CA PRO A 148 13.19 -2.50 -2.48
C PRO A 148 14.13 -2.22 -3.66
N LEU A 149 15.41 -2.51 -3.50
CA LEU A 149 16.39 -2.42 -4.57
C LEU A 149 16.10 -3.55 -5.57
N SER A 150 15.50 -3.20 -6.71
CA SER A 150 15.30 -4.19 -7.78
C SER A 150 16.67 -4.62 -8.33
N PRO A 151 16.92 -5.93 -8.54
CA PRO A 151 18.16 -6.42 -9.14
C PRO A 151 18.46 -5.84 -10.53
N ILE A 152 17.46 -5.27 -11.20
CA ILE A 152 17.63 -4.61 -12.52
C ILE A 152 18.57 -3.40 -12.42
N CYS A 153 18.69 -2.77 -11.24
CA CYS A 153 19.62 -1.66 -11.02
C CYS A 153 21.08 -2.11 -10.76
N LEU A 154 21.36 -3.42 -10.74
CA LEU A 154 22.70 -3.97 -10.44
C LEU A 154 23.36 -4.66 -11.65
N SER A 155 22.83 -4.49 -12.87
CA SER A 155 23.61 -4.85 -14.05
C SER A 155 24.52 -3.66 -14.39
N PRO A 156 25.85 -3.75 -14.23
CA PRO A 156 26.72 -2.91 -15.04
C PRO A 156 26.47 -3.34 -16.49
N ASP A 157 26.22 -2.38 -17.38
CA ASP A 157 26.28 -2.66 -18.80
C ASP A 157 27.66 -3.27 -19.14
N PRO A 158 27.73 -4.29 -20.01
CA PRO A 158 29.00 -4.87 -20.46
C PRO A 158 29.83 -3.89 -21.28
#